data_AF-A0A538F4Y3-F1
#
_entry.id   AF-A0A538F4Y3-F1
#
_cell.length_a   1.000
_cell.length_b   1.000
_cell.length_c   1.000
_cell.angle_alpha   90.00
_cell.angle_beta   90.00
_cell.angle_gamma   90.00
#
_symmetry.space_group_name_H-M   'P 1'
#
loop_
_entity.id
_entity.type
_entity.pdbx_description
1 polymer ?
#
loop_
_entity_poly.entity_id
_entity_poly.type
_entity_poly.pdbx_seq_one_letter_code
_entity_poly.pdbx_strand_id
1 'polypeptide(L)'
;MRRAFQDMNATLRGFLIIALIAALVVVLQLERTLTALFILARIAFFLAIAYFLFLMWRDRREEISMWSNRSRAVFYGSAALLVVNVAVRFFTPIGNGWNLIVFLAVFVFGGFAMWRVWRDEHTYGY
;
A
#
# COMPACT_ATOMS: atom_id res chain seq x y z
N MET A 1 -45.07 -18.31 -3.66
CA MET A 1 -43.60 -18.28 -3.47
C MET A 1 -43.16 -18.13 -2.01
N ARG A 2 -43.79 -17.29 -1.16
CA ARG A 2 -43.36 -17.11 0.25
C ARG A 2 -43.58 -18.33 1.16
N ARG A 3 -44.62 -19.14 0.95
CA ARG A 3 -44.91 -20.35 1.78
C ARG A 3 -43.90 -21.49 1.55
N ALA A 4 -43.54 -21.76 0.29
CA ALA A 4 -42.56 -22.82 -0.04
C ALA A 4 -41.18 -22.60 0.61
N PHE A 5 -40.73 -21.34 0.75
CA PHE A 5 -39.46 -21.02 1.43
C PHE A 5 -39.52 -21.12 2.96
N GLN A 6 -40.72 -21.06 3.57
CA GLN A 6 -40.91 -21.23 5.01
C GLN A 6 -41.05 -22.70 5.42
N ASP A 7 -41.60 -23.55 4.54
CA ASP A 7 -41.78 -25.00 4.77
C ASP A 7 -40.55 -25.85 4.40
N MET A 8 -39.50 -25.24 3.82
CA MET A 8 -38.29 -25.96 3.40
C MET A 8 -37.32 -26.22 4.55
N ASN A 9 -36.75 -27.43 4.56
CA ASN A 9 -35.69 -27.84 5.48
C ASN A 9 -34.54 -26.81 5.52
N ALA A 10 -34.10 -26.44 6.73
CA ALA A 10 -33.10 -25.38 6.94
C ALA A 10 -31.79 -25.61 6.14
N THR A 11 -31.42 -26.87 5.96
CA THR A 11 -30.27 -27.30 5.14
C THR A 11 -30.46 -27.01 3.66
N LEU A 12 -31.62 -27.32 3.08
CA LEU A 12 -31.91 -27.04 1.66
C LEU A 12 -31.97 -25.54 1.39
N ARG A 13 -32.53 -24.76 2.33
CA ARG A 13 -32.51 -23.29 2.27
C ARG A 13 -31.09 -22.73 2.30
N GLY A 14 -30.23 -23.26 3.18
CA GLY A 14 -28.82 -22.90 3.22
C GLY A 14 -28.09 -23.20 1.91
N PHE A 15 -28.30 -24.40 1.36
CA PHE A 15 -27.70 -24.78 0.07
C PHE A 15 -28.12 -23.88 -1.09
N LEU A 16 -29.40 -23.48 -1.16
CA LEU A 16 -29.87 -22.56 -2.20
C LEU A 16 -29.25 -21.17 -2.08
N ILE A 17 -29.05 -20.66 -0.86
CA ILE A 17 -28.37 -19.39 -0.63
C ILE A 17 -26.91 -19.48 -1.10
N ILE A 18 -26.21 -20.56 -0.75
CA ILE A 18 -24.82 -20.78 -1.17
C ILE A 18 -24.74 -20.91 -2.70
N ALA A 19 -25.64 -21.69 -3.31
CA ALA A 19 -25.69 -21.86 -4.77
C ALA A 19 -25.95 -20.54 -5.50
N LEU A 20 -26.83 -19.69 -4.95
CA LEU A 20 -27.08 -18.34 -5.47
C LEU A 20 -25.83 -17.46 -5.40
N ILE A 21 -25.13 -17.45 -4.25
CA ILE A 21 -23.89 -16.68 -4.07
C ILE A 21 -22.81 -17.19 -5.04
N ALA A 22 -22.64 -18.50 -5.16
CA ALA A 22 -21.69 -19.09 -6.10
C ALA A 22 -22.01 -18.71 -7.55
N ALA A 23 -23.28 -18.78 -7.96
CA ALA A 23 -23.71 -18.35 -9.28
C ALA A 23 -23.40 -16.87 -9.54
N LEU A 24 -23.63 -15.99 -8.56
CA LEU A 24 -23.27 -14.57 -8.66
C LEU A 24 -21.76 -14.37 -8.84
N VAL A 25 -20.94 -15.05 -8.04
CA VAL A 25 -19.47 -14.96 -8.12
C VAL A 25 -18.96 -15.39 -9.50
N VAL A 26 -19.51 -16.49 -10.05
CA VAL A 26 -19.12 -17.03 -11.37
C VAL A 26 -19.57 -16.11 -12.50
N VAL A 27 -20.85 -15.71 -12.51
CA VAL A 27 -21.42 -14.87 -13.59
C VAL A 27 -20.72 -13.52 -13.65
N LEU A 28 -20.43 -12.91 -12.51
CA LEU A 28 -19.80 -11.60 -12.43
C LEU A 28 -18.26 -11.65 -12.46
N GLN A 29 -17.66 -12.84 -12.56
CA GLN A 29 -16.20 -13.05 -12.50
C GLN A 29 -15.53 -12.27 -11.35
N LEU A 30 -16.15 -12.27 -10.15
CA LEU A 30 -15.74 -11.42 -9.03
C LEU A 30 -14.27 -11.60 -8.67
N GLU A 31 -13.79 -12.83 -8.62
CA GLU A 31 -12.40 -13.17 -8.30
C GLU A 31 -11.42 -12.52 -9.28
N ARG A 32 -11.70 -12.62 -10.58
CA ARG A 32 -10.84 -12.08 -11.63
C ARG A 32 -10.81 -10.56 -11.59
N THR A 33 -11.97 -9.93 -11.44
CA THR A 33 -12.10 -8.48 -11.32
C THR A 33 -11.40 -7.96 -10.07
N LEU A 34 -11.61 -8.58 -8.92
CA LEU A 34 -10.96 -8.20 -7.66
C LEU A 34 -9.43 -8.37 -7.75
N THR A 35 -8.96 -9.47 -8.35
CA THR A 35 -7.52 -9.70 -8.54
C THR A 35 -6.91 -8.62 -9.45
N ALA A 36 -7.57 -8.30 -10.56
CA ALA A 36 -7.12 -7.25 -11.46
C ALA A 36 -7.10 -5.87 -10.78
N LEU A 37 -8.17 -5.52 -10.06
CA LEU A 37 -8.25 -4.28 -9.29
C LEU A 37 -7.16 -4.20 -8.22
N PHE A 38 -6.88 -5.31 -7.52
CA PHE A 38 -5.85 -5.34 -6.50
C PHE A 38 -4.45 -5.16 -7.09
N ILE A 39 -4.15 -5.78 -8.23
CA ILE A 39 -2.90 -5.56 -8.98
C ILE A 39 -2.77 -4.10 -9.40
N LEU A 40 -3.83 -3.51 -9.96
CA LEU A 40 -3.85 -2.10 -10.36
C LEU A 40 -3.65 -1.16 -9.17
N ALA A 41 -4.36 -1.39 -8.06
CA ALA A 41 -4.22 -0.60 -6.84
C ALA A 41 -2.80 -0.67 -6.28
N ARG A 42 -2.17 -1.85 -6.34
CA ARG A 42 -0.79 -2.06 -5.91
C ARG A 42 0.20 -1.27 -6.75
N ILE A 43 0.05 -1.28 -8.07
CA ILE A 43 0.89 -0.49 -9.00
C ILE A 43 0.66 1.00 -8.76
N ALA A 44 -0.59 1.43 -8.65
CA ALA A 44 -0.93 2.83 -8.39
C ALA A 44 -0.34 3.32 -7.07
N PHE A 45 -0.39 2.51 -6.00
CA PHE A 45 0.21 2.85 -4.71
C PHE A 45 1.72 2.99 -4.79
N PHE A 46 2.40 2.07 -5.49
CA PHE A 46 3.84 2.18 -5.74
C PHE A 46 4.19 3.45 -6.51
N LEU A 47 3.45 3.74 -7.59
CA LEU A 47 3.63 4.96 -8.37
C LEU A 47 3.36 6.21 -7.54
N ALA A 48 2.36 6.21 -6.65
CA ALA A 48 2.07 7.34 -5.78
C ALA A 48 3.25 7.66 -4.85
N ILE A 49 3.86 6.65 -4.22
CA ILE A 49 5.06 6.84 -3.39
C ILE A 49 6.23 7.36 -4.23
N ALA A 50 6.51 6.72 -5.38
CA ALA A 50 7.61 7.11 -6.25
C ALA A 50 7.43 8.55 -6.78
N TYR A 51 6.21 8.89 -7.20
CA TYR A 51 5.86 10.22 -7.69
C TYR A 51 5.93 11.28 -6.60
N PHE A 52 5.47 10.97 -5.38
CA PHE A 52 5.60 11.87 -4.24
C PHE A 52 7.07 12.19 -3.93
N LEU A 53 7.92 11.16 -3.87
CA LEU A 53 9.36 11.33 -3.67
C LEU A 53 10.01 12.10 -4.82
N PHE A 54 9.59 11.82 -6.06
CA PHE A 54 10.07 12.55 -7.23
C PHE A 54 9.69 14.03 -7.18
N LEU A 55 8.45 14.37 -6.82
CA LEU A 55 8.03 15.76 -6.66
C LEU A 55 8.84 16.47 -5.57
N MET A 56 8.98 15.84 -4.41
CA MET A 56 9.75 16.38 -3.30
C MET A 56 11.22 16.62 -3.70
N TRP A 57 11.83 15.69 -4.42
CA TRP A 57 13.18 15.86 -4.95
C TRP A 57 13.23 16.95 -6.02
N ARG A 58 12.31 16.94 -6.99
CA ARG A 58 12.29 17.87 -8.13
C ARG A 58 12.20 19.32 -7.67
N ASP A 59 11.31 19.62 -6.72
CA ASP A 59 11.10 20.99 -6.23
C ASP A 59 12.24 21.49 -5.33
N ARG A 60 13.01 20.57 -4.72
CA ARG A 60 14.04 20.89 -3.72
C ARG A 60 15.47 20.52 -4.16
N ARG A 61 15.67 20.07 -5.40
CA ARG A 61 16.95 19.50 -5.87
C ARG A 61 18.13 20.44 -5.71
N GLU A 62 17.92 21.74 -5.90
CA GLU A 62 18.95 22.77 -5.78
C GLU A 62 19.32 23.00 -4.31
N GLU A 63 18.32 23.09 -3.44
CA GLU A 63 18.50 23.23 -1.99
C GLU A 63 19.21 21.99 -1.39
N ILE A 64 18.75 20.79 -1.75
CA ILE A 64 19.34 19.52 -1.29
C ILE A 64 20.82 19.41 -1.72
N SER A 65 21.22 20.05 -2.82
CA SER A 65 22.62 20.01 -3.27
C SER A 65 23.57 20.77 -2.35
N MET A 66 23.06 21.75 -1.60
CA MET A 66 23.82 22.59 -0.66
C MET A 66 23.90 21.98 0.74
N TRP A 67 23.04 21.00 1.06
CA TRP A 67 23.04 20.32 2.36
C TRP A 67 24.33 19.53 2.61
N SER A 68 24.61 19.30 3.89
CA SER A 68 25.72 18.45 4.29
C SER A 68 25.61 17.03 3.69
N ASN A 69 26.75 16.38 3.40
CA ASN A 69 26.77 15.03 2.84
C ASN A 69 26.01 14.01 3.70
N ARG A 70 26.04 14.18 5.03
CA ARG A 70 25.31 13.33 5.97
C ARG A 70 23.80 13.48 5.80
N SER A 71 23.30 14.71 5.73
CA SER A 71 21.87 15.01 5.52
C SER A 71 21.38 14.47 4.19
N ARG A 72 22.14 14.66 3.11
CA ARG A 72 21.83 14.08 1.79
C ARG A 72 21.74 12.56 1.86
N ALA A 73 22.72 11.89 2.47
CA ALA A 73 22.74 10.44 2.58
C ALA A 73 21.52 9.90 3.35
N VAL A 74 21.13 10.54 4.46
CA VAL A 74 19.94 10.16 5.22
C VAL A 74 18.68 10.36 4.39
N PHE A 75 18.51 11.53 3.75
CA PHE A 75 17.31 11.83 2.97
C PHE A 75 17.13 10.87 1.79
N TYR A 76 18.16 10.69 0.95
CA TYR A 76 18.12 9.75 -0.17
C TYR A 76 18.01 8.30 0.30
N GLY A 77 18.68 7.94 1.40
CA GLY A 77 18.60 6.62 2.01
C GLY A 77 17.18 6.30 2.48
N SER A 78 16.52 7.23 3.17
CA SER A 78 15.12 7.08 3.56
C SER A 78 14.18 6.99 2.36
N ALA A 79 14.38 7.83 1.33
CA ALA A 79 13.58 7.75 0.11
C ALA A 79 13.71 6.38 -0.57
N ALA A 80 14.94 5.88 -0.72
CA ALA A 80 15.21 4.55 -1.28
C ALA A 80 14.59 3.44 -0.42
N LEU A 81 14.68 3.53 0.91
CA LEU A 81 14.06 2.58 1.83
C LEU A 81 12.54 2.52 1.66
N LEU A 82 11.86 3.66 1.52
CA LEU A 82 10.41 3.70 1.28
C LEU A 82 10.03 3.02 -0.03
N VAL A 83 10.78 3.27 -1.11
CA VAL A 83 10.54 2.63 -2.42
C VAL A 83 10.77 1.13 -2.35
N VAL A 84 11.90 0.70 -1.77
CA VAL A 84 12.24 -0.73 -1.61
C VAL A 84 11.22 -1.45 -0.75
N ASN A 85 10.76 -0.83 0.34
CA ASN A 85 9.74 -1.40 1.23
C ASN A 85 8.43 -1.74 0.48
N VAL A 86 8.05 -0.96 -0.53
CA VAL A 86 6.90 -1.25 -1.40
C VAL A 86 7.27 -2.23 -2.52
N ALA A 87 8.41 -2.03 -3.18
CA ALA A 87 8.85 -2.86 -4.31
C ALA A 87 9.01 -4.33 -3.92
N VAL A 88 9.58 -4.60 -2.74
CA VAL A 88 9.77 -5.97 -2.21
C VAL A 88 8.44 -6.69 -2.06
N ARG A 89 7.34 -5.97 -1.81
CA ARG A 89 6.02 -6.60 -1.69
C ARG A 89 5.64 -7.32 -2.98
N PHE A 90 6.00 -6.81 -4.15
CA PHE A 90 5.68 -7.46 -5.42
C PHE A 90 6.16 -8.91 -5.51
N PHE A 91 7.25 -9.24 -4.81
CA PHE A 91 7.87 -10.56 -4.83
C PHE A 91 7.66 -11.37 -3.55
N THR A 92 7.27 -10.72 -2.45
CA THR A 92 7.11 -11.37 -1.14
C THR A 92 5.65 -11.42 -0.71
N PRO A 93 5.13 -12.61 -0.35
CA PRO A 93 3.78 -12.74 0.18
C PRO A 93 3.56 -11.86 1.43
N ILE A 94 2.32 -11.39 1.59
CA ILE A 94 1.86 -10.78 2.84
C ILE A 94 1.80 -11.90 3.87
N GLY A 95 2.90 -12.09 4.59
CA GLY A 95 3.01 -13.09 5.65
C GLY A 95 2.16 -12.72 6.88
N ASN A 96 2.67 -13.01 8.08
CA ASN A 96 1.97 -12.75 9.33
C ASN A 96 1.73 -11.23 9.58
N GLY A 97 0.79 -10.89 10.47
CA GLY A 97 0.44 -9.51 10.83
C GLY A 97 1.63 -8.65 11.30
N TRP A 98 2.66 -9.29 11.87
CA TRP A 98 3.95 -8.64 12.18
C TRP A 98 4.61 -7.98 10.96
N ASN A 99 4.47 -8.59 9.79
CA ASN A 99 5.03 -8.08 8.55
C ASN A 99 4.36 -6.76 8.13
N LEU A 100 3.07 -6.61 8.42
CA LEU A 100 2.35 -5.34 8.22
C LEU A 100 2.80 -4.26 9.21
N ILE A 101 3.04 -4.63 10.48
CA ILE A 101 3.55 -3.68 11.48
C ILE A 101 4.92 -3.16 11.04
N VAL A 102 5.83 -4.04 10.62
CA VAL A 102 7.15 -3.65 10.12
C VAL A 102 7.03 -2.77 8.87
N PHE A 103 6.15 -3.12 7.94
CA PHE A 103 5.90 -2.31 6.75
C PHE A 103 5.51 -0.87 7.09
N LEU A 104 4.54 -0.70 7.99
CA LEU A 104 4.06 0.61 8.43
C LEU A 104 5.13 1.35 9.25
N ALA A 105 5.86 0.63 10.10
CA ALA A 105 6.95 1.20 10.88
C ALA A 105 8.03 1.80 9.96
N VAL A 106 8.41 1.12 8.88
CA VAL A 106 9.37 1.66 7.89
C VAL A 106 8.87 2.95 7.25
N PHE A 107 7.58 3.06 6.96
CA PHE A 107 6.99 4.32 6.48
C PHE A 107 7.09 5.45 7.49
N VAL A 108 6.75 5.17 8.74
CA VAL A 108 6.78 6.16 9.81
C VAL A 108 8.22 6.61 10.09
N PHE A 109 9.15 5.67 10.28
CA PHE A 109 10.55 6.00 10.59
C PHE A 109 11.28 6.61 9.40
N GLY A 110 11.05 6.13 8.18
CA GLY A 110 11.62 6.71 6.96
C GLY A 110 11.12 8.13 6.72
N GLY A 111 9.81 8.35 6.81
CA GLY A 111 9.22 9.69 6.70
C GLY A 111 9.67 10.62 7.82
N PHE A 112 9.77 10.14 9.06
CA PHE A 112 10.28 10.91 10.20
C PHE A 112 11.75 11.30 10.01
N ALA A 113 12.60 10.40 9.50
CA ALA A 113 13.99 10.72 9.19
C ALA A 113 14.10 11.82 8.13
N MET A 114 13.30 11.76 7.06
CA MET A 114 13.24 12.83 6.05
C MET A 114 12.79 14.16 6.66
N TRP A 115 11.72 14.14 7.45
CA TRP A 115 11.21 15.34 8.12
C TRP A 115 12.22 15.95 9.10
N ARG A 116 12.93 15.10 9.86
CA ARG A 116 13.95 15.54 10.81
C ARG A 116 15.11 16.22 10.09
N VAL A 117 15.65 15.61 9.03
CA VAL A 117 16.74 16.21 8.24
C VAL A 117 16.30 17.55 7.66
N TRP A 118 15.09 17.61 7.13
CA TRP A 118 14.51 18.85 6.61
C TRP A 118 14.43 19.94 7.70
N ARG A 119 13.95 19.60 8.90
CA ARG A 119 13.91 20.52 10.05
C ARG A 119 15.29 20.99 10.47
N ASP A 120 16.27 20.09 10.52
CA ASP A 120 17.63 20.41 10.95
C ASP A 120 18.27 21.42 9.97
N GLU A 121 18.21 21.17 8.66
CA GLU A 121 18.77 22.09 7.66
C GLU A 121 18.04 23.46 7.61
N HIS A 122 16.73 23.51 7.87
CA HIS A 122 15.97 24.77 7.91
C HIS A 122 16.13 25.55 9.23
N THR A 123 16.61 24.92 10.30
CA THR A 123 16.84 25.59 11.59
C THR A 123 18.27 26.11 11.72
N TYR A 124 19.23 25.47 11.03
CA TYR A 124 20.65 25.82 11.08
C TYR A 124 21.17 26.46 9.79
N GLY A 125 20.30 26.74 8.81
CA GLY A 125 20.65 27.50 7.60
C GLY A 125 21.02 28.95 7.94
N TYR A 126 22.28 29.30 7.69
CA TYR A 126 22.77 30.69 7.59
C TYR A 126 22.30 31.32 6.27
#